data_AF-A0A7W3JAF4-F1
#
_entry.id   AF-A0A7W3JAF4-F1
#
_cell.length_a   1.000
_cell.length_b   1.000
_cell.length_c   1.000
_cell.angle_alpha   90.00
_cell.angle_beta   90.00
_cell.angle_gamma   90.00
#
_symmetry.space_group_name_H-M   'P 1'
#
loop_
_entity.id
_entity.type
_entity.pdbx_description
1 polymer ?
#
loop_
_entity_poly.entity_id
_entity_poly.type
_entity_poly.pdbx_seq_one_letter_code
_entity_poly.pdbx_strand_id
1 'polypeptide(L)'
;MVYEDERVVAFFPTKPAVVGHVLVVPRRHVPDVWALDEGEAAHLGKVCVRLAGVIRRALDPSGLNIIQSNGASATQTVFHLHVHLVPRRAGDAMGRIWPTKARYPASEKDEAWSRLRVASWTEAPAREGPSGEDRRKHLELVQAVVARMAAASGNVKTWLLPVVIALYGFSITEGSVALALLGLATVILSMYVDANYLRVERDFRGLYDAVARNTRPVRAFSLDPSGTAAPVPPGSWRGLLAASARRWVPGWRVWRSWSILPFYGALLLIGLVIAIGGTW
;
A
#
# COMPACT_ATOMS: atom_id res chain seq x y z
N MET A 1 -13.14 -24.60 31.53
CA MET A 1 -13.55 -23.23 31.14
C MET A 1 -12.45 -22.27 31.54
N VAL A 2 -12.10 -21.29 30.71
CA VAL A 2 -10.98 -20.34 30.95
C VAL A 2 -11.50 -18.95 31.32
N TYR A 3 -12.63 -18.54 30.76
CA TYR A 3 -13.31 -17.28 31.08
C TYR A 3 -14.78 -17.40 30.69
N GLU A 4 -15.64 -16.68 31.40
CA GLU A 4 -17.07 -16.62 31.11
C GLU A 4 -17.62 -15.29 31.64
N ASP A 5 -18.46 -14.63 30.83
CA ASP A 5 -19.30 -13.51 31.25
C ASP A 5 -20.68 -13.61 30.59
N GLU A 6 -21.53 -12.58 30.72
CA GLU A 6 -22.89 -12.57 30.17
C GLU A 6 -22.96 -12.69 28.64
N ARG A 7 -21.88 -12.37 27.92
CA ARG A 7 -21.88 -12.28 26.44
C ARG A 7 -20.96 -13.28 25.78
N VAL A 8 -19.91 -13.75 26.45
CA VAL A 8 -18.85 -14.58 25.87
C VAL A 8 -18.45 -15.71 26.80
N VAL A 9 -18.11 -16.85 26.21
CA VAL A 9 -17.50 -18.00 26.89
C VAL A 9 -16.16 -18.32 26.22
N ALA A 10 -15.14 -18.65 27.03
CA ALA A 10 -13.86 -19.11 26.53
C ALA A 10 -13.43 -20.44 27.15
N PHE A 11 -12.97 -21.37 26.32
CA PHE A 11 -12.67 -22.74 26.74
C PHE A 11 -11.62 -23.41 25.84
N PHE A 12 -11.05 -24.52 26.30
CA PHE A 12 -10.15 -25.33 25.49
C PHE A 12 -10.98 -26.19 24.51
N PRO A 13 -10.64 -26.21 23.21
CA PRO A 13 -11.26 -27.14 22.28
C PRO A 13 -10.88 -28.58 22.65
N THR A 14 -11.75 -29.53 22.32
CA THR A 14 -11.48 -30.97 22.53
C THR A 14 -10.31 -31.48 21.71
N LYS A 15 -10.05 -30.88 20.55
CA LYS A 15 -8.92 -31.16 19.65
C LYS A 15 -8.11 -29.88 19.43
N PRO A 16 -7.19 -29.53 20.33
CA PRO A 16 -6.41 -28.31 20.20
C PRO A 16 -5.36 -28.42 19.09
N ALA A 17 -5.31 -27.42 18.20
CA ALA A 17 -4.22 -27.26 17.23
C ALA A 17 -2.81 -27.25 17.87
N VAL A 18 -2.67 -26.64 19.06
CA VAL A 18 -1.45 -26.62 19.88
C VAL A 18 -1.81 -26.55 21.37
N VAL A 19 -0.87 -26.88 22.25
CA VAL A 19 -1.05 -26.76 23.70
C VAL A 19 -1.32 -25.30 24.08
N GLY A 20 -2.39 -25.05 24.83
CA GLY A 20 -2.81 -23.71 25.23
C GLY A 20 -3.79 -23.02 24.28
N HIS A 21 -4.24 -23.70 23.21
CA HIS A 21 -5.27 -23.18 22.31
C HIS A 21 -6.59 -22.94 23.05
N VAL A 22 -7.10 -21.70 23.01
CA VAL A 22 -8.40 -21.32 23.58
C VAL A 22 -9.35 -20.90 22.47
N LEU A 23 -10.60 -21.34 22.55
CA LEU A 23 -11.72 -20.81 21.76
C LEU A 23 -12.43 -19.73 22.58
N VAL A 24 -12.80 -18.64 21.92
CA VAL A 24 -13.65 -17.58 22.47
C VAL A 24 -14.89 -17.47 21.61
N VAL A 25 -16.08 -17.65 22.20
CA VAL A 25 -17.35 -17.70 21.47
C VAL A 25 -18.37 -16.75 22.12
N PRO A 26 -19.22 -16.07 21.33
CA PRO A 26 -20.36 -15.35 21.87
C PRO A 26 -21.40 -16.34 22.41
N ARG A 27 -22.13 -15.96 23.45
CA ARG A 27 -23.25 -16.75 23.95
C ARG A 27 -24.43 -16.77 23.00
N ARG A 28 -24.72 -15.60 22.40
CA ARG A 28 -25.73 -15.52 21.35
C ARG A 28 -25.24 -16.32 20.16
N HIS A 29 -26.10 -17.16 19.61
CA HIS A 29 -25.78 -17.85 18.37
C HIS A 29 -25.66 -16.85 17.21
N VAL A 30 -24.44 -16.69 16.71
CA VAL A 30 -24.11 -16.00 15.46
C VAL A 30 -23.36 -16.97 14.56
N PRO A 31 -23.76 -17.18 13.30
CA PRO A 31 -23.10 -18.15 12.44
C PRO A 31 -21.68 -17.73 12.06
N ASP A 32 -21.45 -16.43 11.86
CA ASP A 32 -20.20 -15.87 11.34
C ASP A 32 -20.10 -14.36 11.65
N VAL A 33 -19.06 -13.71 11.15
CA VAL A 33 -18.75 -12.30 11.42
C VAL A 33 -19.78 -11.34 10.82
N TRP A 34 -20.47 -11.73 9.76
CA TRP A 34 -21.45 -10.87 9.09
C TRP A 34 -22.76 -10.75 9.89
N ALA A 35 -22.98 -11.62 10.89
CA ALA A 35 -24.13 -11.62 11.78
C ALA A 35 -23.86 -10.98 13.16
N LEU A 36 -22.65 -10.45 13.40
CA LEU A 36 -22.31 -9.72 14.62
C LEU A 36 -22.83 -8.29 14.57
N ASP A 37 -23.34 -7.79 15.69
CA ASP A 37 -23.50 -6.35 15.89
C ASP A 37 -22.19 -5.70 16.39
N GLU A 38 -22.11 -4.37 16.31
CA GLU A 38 -20.89 -3.62 16.68
C GLU A 38 -20.53 -3.78 18.17
N GLY A 39 -21.52 -3.87 19.05
CA GLY A 39 -21.32 -3.99 20.49
C GLY A 39 -20.80 -5.38 20.88
N GLU A 40 -21.33 -6.43 20.24
CA GLU A 40 -20.83 -7.79 20.36
C GLU A 40 -19.41 -7.93 19.82
N ALA A 41 -19.14 -7.37 18.63
CA ALA A 41 -17.81 -7.37 18.04
C ALA A 41 -16.79 -6.67 18.94
N ALA A 42 -17.16 -5.51 19.50
CA ALA A 42 -16.32 -4.78 20.44
C ALA A 42 -16.02 -5.57 21.71
N HIS A 43 -17.04 -6.20 22.31
CA HIS A 43 -16.88 -7.01 23.53
C HIS A 43 -16.06 -8.26 23.28
N LEU A 44 -16.36 -9.01 22.21
CA LEU A 44 -15.60 -10.19 21.80
C LEU A 44 -14.12 -9.85 21.57
N GLY A 45 -13.84 -8.76 20.86
CA GLY A 45 -12.48 -8.26 20.63
C GLY A 45 -11.77 -7.92 21.95
N LYS A 46 -12.44 -7.22 22.88
CA LYS A 46 -11.90 -6.90 24.21
C LYS A 46 -11.54 -8.16 25.00
N VAL A 47 -12.41 -9.17 25.00
CA VAL A 47 -12.14 -10.46 25.67
C VAL A 47 -10.96 -11.18 25.03
N CYS A 48 -10.87 -11.20 23.69
CA CYS A 48 -9.74 -11.80 22.98
C CYS A 48 -8.40 -11.14 23.37
N VAL A 49 -8.34 -9.80 23.42
CA VAL A 49 -7.13 -9.06 23.83
C VAL A 49 -6.75 -9.38 25.29
N ARG A 50 -7.74 -9.43 26.19
CA ARG A 50 -7.51 -9.78 27.61
C ARG A 50 -6.92 -11.20 27.74
N LEU A 51 -7.52 -12.17 27.06
CA LEU A 51 -7.09 -13.56 27.09
C LEU A 51 -5.73 -13.77 26.40
N ALA A 52 -5.43 -13.02 25.33
CA ALA A 52 -4.10 -13.01 24.73
C ALA A 52 -3.03 -12.58 25.75
N GLY A 53 -3.30 -11.57 26.57
CA GLY A 53 -2.42 -11.16 27.67
C GLY A 53 -2.26 -12.22 28.77
N VAL A 54 -3.33 -12.95 29.09
CA VAL A 54 -3.28 -14.08 30.03
C VAL A 54 -2.44 -15.22 29.48
N ILE A 55 -2.67 -15.62 28.23
CA ILE A 55 -1.91 -16.65 27.52
C ILE A 55 -0.42 -16.29 27.50
N ARG A 56 -0.08 -15.03 27.19
CA ARG A 56 1.31 -14.57 27.18
C ARG A 56 2.00 -14.74 28.53
N ARG A 57 1.36 -14.32 29.62
CA ARG A 57 1.94 -14.42 30.97
C ARG A 57 2.01 -15.86 31.47
N ALA A 58 1.04 -16.69 31.14
CA ALA A 58 0.93 -18.05 31.67
C ALA A 58 1.78 -19.08 30.89
N LEU A 59 1.92 -18.89 29.57
CA LEU A 59 2.52 -19.91 28.69
C LEU A 59 3.79 -19.45 27.96
N ASP A 60 4.11 -18.15 28.04
CA ASP A 60 5.26 -17.50 27.39
C ASP A 60 5.51 -18.00 25.95
N PRO A 61 4.52 -17.88 25.03
CA PRO A 61 4.69 -18.36 23.67
C PRO A 61 5.54 -17.36 22.86
N SER A 62 6.26 -17.87 21.86
CA SER A 62 7.05 -17.01 20.95
C SER A 62 6.17 -16.17 20.03
N GLY A 63 4.88 -16.51 19.91
CA GLY A 63 3.88 -15.74 19.18
C GLY A 63 2.46 -16.18 19.53
N LEU A 64 1.46 -15.52 18.95
CA LEU A 64 0.06 -15.87 19.11
C LEU A 64 -0.66 -15.64 17.78
N ASN A 65 -1.40 -16.64 17.30
CA ASN A 65 -2.38 -16.41 16.25
C ASN A 65 -3.76 -16.16 16.87
N ILE A 66 -4.45 -15.16 16.33
CA ILE A 66 -5.87 -14.92 16.56
C ILE A 66 -6.55 -15.18 15.21
N ILE A 67 -7.37 -16.24 15.14
CA ILE A 67 -7.96 -16.69 13.88
C ILE A 67 -9.47 -16.81 14.06
N GLN A 68 -10.21 -16.29 13.10
CA GLN A 68 -11.66 -16.43 13.03
C GLN A 68 -12.01 -16.70 11.58
N SER A 69 -12.79 -17.74 11.34
CA SER A 69 -13.10 -18.26 10.01
C SER A 69 -14.58 -18.06 9.71
N ASN A 70 -14.88 -17.65 8.48
CA ASN A 70 -16.25 -17.41 8.01
C ASN A 70 -16.50 -18.17 6.70
N GLY A 71 -17.38 -19.17 6.74
CA GLY A 71 -17.67 -20.07 5.64
C GLY A 71 -16.66 -21.21 5.46
N ALA A 72 -17.10 -22.26 4.76
CA ALA A 72 -16.34 -23.49 4.57
C ALA A 72 -15.00 -23.27 3.86
N SER A 73 -14.95 -22.39 2.85
CA SER A 73 -13.72 -22.03 2.13
C SER A 73 -12.67 -21.36 3.02
N ALA A 74 -13.09 -20.72 4.11
CA ALA A 74 -12.22 -20.16 5.13
C ALA A 74 -11.92 -21.16 6.26
N THR A 75 -12.24 -22.45 6.06
CA THR A 75 -12.07 -23.57 7.02
C THR A 75 -12.97 -23.55 8.25
N GLN A 76 -14.09 -22.80 8.21
CA GLN A 76 -15.10 -22.88 9.27
C GLN A 76 -15.85 -24.22 9.17
N THR A 77 -15.88 -24.98 10.26
CA THR A 77 -16.58 -26.28 10.35
C THR A 77 -17.77 -26.25 11.30
N VAL A 78 -17.73 -25.38 12.32
CA VAL A 78 -18.86 -25.10 13.21
C VAL A 78 -19.41 -23.72 12.87
N PHE A 79 -20.66 -23.67 12.40
CA PHE A 79 -21.37 -22.44 12.04
C PHE A 79 -21.95 -21.75 13.28
N HIS A 80 -21.08 -21.52 14.24
CA HIS A 80 -21.25 -20.63 15.37
C HIS A 80 -19.90 -19.93 15.53
N LEU A 81 -19.89 -18.60 15.51
CA LEU A 81 -18.66 -17.82 15.49
C LEU A 81 -17.76 -18.21 16.65
N HIS A 82 -16.50 -18.46 16.34
CA HIS A 82 -15.50 -18.76 17.34
C HIS A 82 -14.16 -18.16 16.92
N VAL A 83 -13.49 -17.53 17.88
CA VAL A 83 -12.16 -16.98 17.72
C VAL A 83 -11.16 -17.94 18.37
N HIS A 84 -10.21 -18.40 17.59
CA HIS A 84 -9.09 -19.22 18.04
C HIS A 84 -7.96 -18.32 18.54
N LEU A 85 -7.57 -18.48 19.80
CA LEU A 85 -6.34 -17.95 20.36
C LEU A 85 -5.33 -19.09 20.44
N VAL A 86 -4.35 -19.07 19.54
CA VAL A 86 -3.44 -20.19 19.29
C VAL A 86 -2.00 -19.78 19.62
N PRO A 87 -1.48 -20.12 20.81
CA PRO A 87 -0.11 -19.78 21.21
C PRO A 87 0.90 -20.54 20.36
N ARG A 88 1.83 -19.83 19.72
CA ARG A 88 2.75 -20.38 18.73
C ARG A 88 4.16 -20.58 19.30
N ARG A 89 4.82 -21.63 18.81
CA ARG A 89 6.25 -21.88 19.01
C ARG A 89 6.89 -22.27 17.68
N ALA A 90 8.20 -22.08 17.57
CA ALA A 90 8.94 -22.52 16.39
C ALA A 90 8.79 -24.04 16.21
N GLY A 91 8.36 -24.46 15.01
CA GLY A 91 8.17 -25.88 14.69
C GLY A 91 6.93 -26.54 15.31
N ASP A 92 5.96 -25.76 15.80
CA ASP A 92 4.71 -26.34 16.30
C ASP A 92 3.87 -27.04 15.22
N ALA A 93 2.91 -27.86 15.67
CA ALA A 93 2.08 -28.71 14.82
C ALA A 93 1.17 -27.93 13.85
N MET A 94 0.96 -26.62 14.07
CA MET A 94 0.09 -25.80 13.21
C MET A 94 0.77 -25.41 11.89
N GLY A 95 2.10 -25.35 11.86
CA GLY A 95 2.85 -25.03 10.64
C GLY A 95 2.58 -23.62 10.10
N ARG A 96 2.67 -23.46 8.77
CA ARG A 96 2.49 -22.17 8.07
C ARG A 96 1.02 -21.95 7.72
N ILE A 97 0.50 -20.76 8.04
CA ILE A 97 -0.89 -20.36 7.71
C ILE A 97 -1.00 -19.50 6.43
N TRP A 98 0.13 -19.14 5.84
CA TRP A 98 0.19 -18.31 4.63
C TRP A 98 0.81 -19.11 3.47
N PRO A 99 0.36 -18.87 2.22
CA PRO A 99 0.97 -19.50 1.05
C PRO A 99 2.42 -19.04 0.89
N THR A 100 3.29 -19.94 0.42
CA THR A 100 4.72 -19.64 0.23
C THR A 100 4.99 -18.74 -0.97
N LYS A 101 4.16 -18.84 -2.01
CA LYS A 101 4.15 -17.96 -3.18
C LYS A 101 2.72 -17.82 -3.68
N ALA A 102 2.25 -16.58 -3.81
CA ALA A 102 1.00 -16.27 -4.49
C ALA A 102 1.29 -15.16 -5.52
N ARG A 103 0.82 -15.34 -6.75
CA ARG A 103 1.03 -14.37 -7.84
C ARG A 103 -0.30 -14.13 -8.53
N TYR A 104 -0.74 -12.88 -8.51
CA TYR A 104 -1.96 -12.41 -9.17
C TYR A 104 -1.62 -11.31 -10.17
N PRO A 105 -2.34 -11.22 -11.31
CA PRO A 105 -2.24 -10.09 -12.23
C PRO A 105 -2.45 -8.74 -11.53
N ALA A 106 -1.78 -7.69 -12.01
CA ALA A 106 -1.97 -6.34 -11.47
C ALA A 106 -3.42 -5.85 -11.65
N SER A 107 -4.03 -6.13 -12.80
CA SER A 107 -5.40 -5.77 -13.13
C SER A 107 -6.43 -6.31 -12.14
N GLU A 108 -6.31 -7.58 -11.76
CA GLU A 108 -7.22 -8.22 -10.79
C GLU A 108 -7.16 -7.54 -9.42
N LYS A 109 -5.94 -7.21 -8.96
CA LYS A 109 -5.74 -6.49 -7.70
C LYS A 109 -6.32 -5.07 -7.76
N ASP A 110 -6.12 -4.37 -8.87
CA ASP A 110 -6.61 -3.00 -9.08
C ASP A 110 -8.14 -2.94 -9.17
N GLU A 111 -8.75 -3.93 -9.80
CA GLU A 111 -10.21 -4.08 -9.89
C GLU A 111 -10.80 -4.36 -8.50
N ALA A 112 -10.25 -5.34 -7.77
CA ALA A 112 -10.70 -5.67 -6.42
C ALA A 112 -10.61 -4.45 -5.48
N TRP A 113 -9.47 -3.74 -5.52
CA TRP A 113 -9.29 -2.49 -4.78
C TRP A 113 -10.36 -1.45 -5.11
N SER A 114 -10.64 -1.27 -6.41
CA SER A 114 -11.60 -0.25 -6.86
C SER A 114 -13.01 -0.57 -6.40
N ARG A 115 -13.43 -1.85 -6.48
CA ARG A 115 -14.75 -2.30 -6.01
C ARG A 115 -14.92 -2.12 -4.51
N LEU A 116 -13.92 -2.51 -3.71
CA LEU A 116 -13.96 -2.36 -2.26
C LEU A 116 -14.05 -0.89 -1.84
N ARG A 117 -13.27 -0.01 -2.49
CA ARG A 117 -13.28 1.43 -2.20
C ARG A 117 -14.63 2.08 -2.50
N VAL A 118 -15.32 1.67 -3.55
CA VAL A 118 -16.64 2.19 -3.92
C VAL A 118 -17.73 1.63 -3.00
N ALA A 119 -17.60 0.36 -2.59
CA ALA A 119 -18.53 -0.28 -1.66
C ALA A 119 -18.37 0.23 -0.21
N SER A 120 -17.20 0.76 0.15
CA SER A 120 -16.95 1.35 1.46
C SER A 120 -17.38 2.82 1.54
N TRP A 121 -17.82 3.23 2.73
CA TRP A 121 -18.02 4.59 3.28
C TRP A 121 -19.47 4.94 3.66
N THR A 122 -20.02 4.24 4.63
CA THR A 122 -20.85 4.86 5.69
C THR A 122 -19.92 5.20 6.87
N GLU A 123 -20.16 6.35 7.50
CA GLU A 123 -19.26 7.08 8.39
C GLU A 123 -18.46 6.22 9.38
N ALA A 124 -17.13 6.41 9.41
CA ALA A 124 -16.30 5.85 10.47
C ALA A 124 -16.50 6.68 11.75
N PRO A 125 -16.76 6.06 12.92
CA PRO A 125 -16.88 6.79 14.17
C PRO A 125 -15.57 7.51 14.51
N ALA A 126 -15.69 8.70 15.09
CA ALA A 126 -14.57 9.52 15.54
C ALA A 126 -13.74 8.76 16.58
N ARG A 127 -12.55 8.31 16.20
CA ARG A 127 -11.57 7.72 17.11
C ARG A 127 -10.72 8.83 17.74
N GLU A 128 -10.35 8.63 19.00
CA GLU A 128 -9.33 9.44 19.68
C GLU A 128 -8.08 9.57 18.79
N GLY A 129 -7.47 10.76 18.83
CA GLY A 129 -6.35 11.11 17.95
C GLY A 129 -5.18 10.12 18.04
N PRO A 130 -4.43 9.92 16.94
CA PRO A 130 -3.34 8.94 16.91
C PRO A 130 -2.32 9.20 18.02
N SER A 131 -1.89 8.14 18.69
CA SER A 131 -0.84 8.23 19.71
C SER A 131 0.49 8.71 19.11
N GLY A 132 1.43 9.13 19.96
CA GLY A 132 2.78 9.51 19.50
C GLY A 132 3.51 8.38 18.75
N GLU A 133 3.23 7.13 19.11
CA GLU A 133 3.74 5.93 18.43
C GLU A 133 3.06 5.71 17.08
N ASP A 134 1.73 5.84 17.01
CA ASP A 134 0.99 5.76 15.75
C ASP A 134 1.47 6.80 14.74
N ARG A 135 1.74 8.03 15.22
CA ARG A 135 2.30 9.09 14.37
C ARG A 135 3.68 8.71 13.83
N ARG A 136 4.57 8.17 14.67
CA ARG A 136 5.90 7.70 14.21
C ARG A 136 5.75 6.59 13.17
N LYS A 137 4.86 5.62 13.41
CA LYS A 137 4.64 4.50 12.49
C LYS A 137 4.03 4.96 11.16
N HIS A 138 3.10 5.92 11.21
CA HIS A 138 2.55 6.54 10.01
C HIS A 138 3.65 7.25 9.19
N LEU A 139 4.53 8.02 9.86
CA LEU A 139 5.67 8.67 9.22
C LEU A 139 6.64 7.67 8.58
N GLU A 140 6.92 6.54 9.24
CA GLU A 140 7.74 5.46 8.67
C GLU A 140 7.14 4.89 7.38
N LEU A 141 5.83 4.63 7.36
CA LEU A 141 5.15 4.11 6.18
C LEU A 141 5.20 5.10 5.02
N VAL A 142 4.99 6.39 5.28
CA VAL A 142 5.09 7.45 4.26
C VAL A 142 6.52 7.55 3.74
N GLN A 143 7.53 7.53 4.61
CA GLN A 143 8.94 7.56 4.20
C GLN A 143 9.34 6.37 3.34
N ALA A 144 8.83 5.17 3.64
CA ALA A 144 9.09 3.99 2.82
C ALA A 144 8.58 4.17 1.37
N VAL A 145 7.47 4.90 1.16
CA VAL A 145 6.99 5.24 -0.19
C VAL A 145 7.92 6.26 -0.84
N VAL A 146 8.28 7.34 -0.14
CA VAL A 146 9.19 8.39 -0.64
C VAL A 146 10.52 7.77 -1.10
N ALA A 147 11.13 6.95 -0.26
CA ALA A 147 12.40 6.28 -0.56
C ALA A 147 12.31 5.41 -1.82
N ARG A 148 11.20 4.65 -1.97
CA ARG A 148 10.99 3.81 -3.15
C ARG A 148 10.81 4.62 -4.43
N MET A 149 10.11 5.76 -4.37
CA MET A 149 9.93 6.65 -5.53
C MET A 149 11.23 7.35 -5.94
N ALA A 150 12.01 7.82 -4.96
CA ALA A 150 13.33 8.41 -5.21
C ALA A 150 14.29 7.39 -5.86
N ALA A 151 14.31 6.15 -5.36
CA ALA A 151 15.11 5.07 -5.95
C ALA A 151 14.66 4.74 -7.38
N ALA A 152 13.35 4.68 -7.63
CA ALA A 152 12.82 4.45 -8.98
C ALA A 152 13.21 5.59 -9.95
N SER A 153 13.12 6.84 -9.52
CA SER A 153 13.57 8.02 -10.30
C SER A 153 15.07 7.95 -10.64
N GLY A 154 15.92 7.55 -9.68
CA GLY A 154 17.35 7.34 -9.92
C GLY A 154 17.60 6.24 -10.94
N ASN A 155 16.91 5.11 -10.81
CA ASN A 155 17.05 3.98 -11.72
C ASN A 155 16.71 4.34 -13.17
N VAL A 156 15.68 5.15 -13.43
CA VAL A 156 15.35 5.55 -14.82
C VAL A 156 16.57 6.18 -15.52
N LYS A 157 17.33 7.03 -14.83
CA LYS A 157 18.54 7.66 -15.38
C LYS A 157 19.66 6.64 -15.59
N THR A 158 19.87 5.74 -14.64
CA THR A 158 20.89 4.68 -14.72
C THR A 158 20.65 3.76 -15.92
N TRP A 159 19.39 3.41 -16.20
CA TRP A 159 19.03 2.53 -17.32
C TRP A 159 19.02 3.27 -18.65
N LEU A 160 18.68 4.57 -18.65
CA LEU A 160 18.68 5.40 -19.86
C LEU A 160 20.08 5.60 -20.43
N LEU A 161 21.08 5.90 -19.59
CA LEU A 161 22.40 6.33 -20.04
C LEU A 161 23.07 5.32 -20.98
N PRO A 162 23.18 4.01 -20.66
CA PRO A 162 23.77 3.04 -21.57
C PRO A 162 23.03 2.92 -22.91
N VAL A 163 21.70 2.95 -22.87
CA VAL A 163 20.86 2.85 -24.07
C VAL A 163 21.09 4.05 -25.00
N VAL A 164 21.09 5.25 -24.45
CA VAL A 164 21.29 6.48 -25.23
C VAL A 164 22.71 6.60 -25.75
N ILE A 165 23.71 6.25 -24.93
CA ILE A 165 25.12 6.21 -25.36
C ILE A 165 25.28 5.26 -26.54
N ALA A 166 24.71 4.06 -26.48
CA ALA A 166 24.75 3.11 -27.57
C ALA A 166 24.03 3.66 -28.82
N LEU A 167 22.79 4.13 -28.69
CA LEU A 167 21.99 4.62 -29.84
C LEU A 167 22.65 5.81 -30.53
N TYR A 168 23.16 6.78 -29.77
CA TYR A 168 23.87 7.93 -30.31
C TYR A 168 25.23 7.56 -30.88
N GLY A 169 25.98 6.66 -30.23
CA GLY A 169 27.25 6.14 -30.74
C GLY A 169 27.07 5.43 -32.08
N PHE A 170 26.14 4.48 -32.18
CA PHE A 170 25.86 3.76 -33.42
C PHE A 170 25.27 4.65 -34.51
N SER A 171 24.46 5.65 -34.14
CA SER A 171 23.96 6.63 -35.09
C SER A 171 25.10 7.38 -35.79
N ILE A 172 26.14 7.76 -35.04
CA ILE A 172 27.32 8.43 -35.60
C ILE A 172 28.12 7.49 -36.49
N THR A 173 28.37 6.25 -36.05
CA THR A 173 29.22 5.31 -36.82
C THR A 173 28.57 4.85 -38.11
N GLU A 174 27.25 4.66 -38.12
CA GLU A 174 26.49 4.17 -39.28
C GLU A 174 25.87 5.29 -40.13
N GLY A 175 26.01 6.56 -39.71
CA GLY A 175 25.35 7.70 -40.36
C GLY A 175 23.82 7.61 -40.34
N SER A 176 23.24 6.89 -39.37
CA SER A 176 21.80 6.60 -39.34
C SER A 176 21.03 7.61 -38.51
N VAL A 177 20.30 8.50 -39.17
CA VAL A 177 19.38 9.46 -38.52
C VAL A 177 18.27 8.73 -37.75
N ALA A 178 17.83 7.56 -38.23
CA ALA A 178 16.81 6.76 -37.56
C ALA A 178 17.24 6.34 -36.13
N LEU A 179 18.52 6.00 -35.93
CA LEU A 179 19.07 5.67 -34.62
C LEU A 179 19.14 6.91 -33.69
N ALA A 180 19.47 8.08 -34.22
CA ALA A 180 19.43 9.33 -33.46
C ALA A 180 18.00 9.65 -32.97
N LEU A 181 17.01 9.53 -33.86
CA LEU A 181 15.60 9.75 -33.54
C LEU A 181 15.09 8.73 -32.50
N LEU A 182 15.50 7.47 -32.60
CA LEU A 182 15.17 6.45 -31.60
C LEU A 182 15.76 6.79 -30.23
N GLY A 183 17.00 7.28 -30.18
CA GLY A 183 17.62 7.78 -28.95
C GLY A 183 16.86 8.96 -28.34
N LEU A 184 16.49 9.96 -29.16
CA LEU A 184 15.65 11.08 -28.73
C LEU A 184 14.31 10.61 -28.14
N ALA A 185 13.61 9.70 -28.82
CA ALA A 185 12.35 9.14 -28.34
C ALA A 185 12.52 8.42 -26.98
N THR A 186 13.62 7.68 -26.81
CA THR A 186 13.95 6.99 -25.56
C THR A 186 14.21 7.98 -24.41
N VAL A 187 14.91 9.08 -24.68
CA VAL A 187 15.14 10.17 -23.72
C VAL A 187 13.81 10.81 -23.31
N ILE A 188 12.93 11.14 -24.26
CA ILE A 188 11.61 11.75 -23.99
C ILE A 188 10.74 10.81 -23.13
N LEU A 189 10.67 9.52 -23.48
CA LEU A 189 9.89 8.54 -22.73
C LEU A 189 10.41 8.40 -21.29
N SER A 190 11.72 8.30 -21.12
CA SER A 190 12.35 8.18 -19.80
C SER A 190 12.17 9.45 -18.98
N MET A 191 12.28 10.63 -19.61
CA MET A 191 12.00 11.93 -18.97
C MET A 191 10.58 11.98 -18.41
N TYR A 192 9.60 11.47 -19.16
CA TYR A 192 8.21 11.39 -18.73
C TYR A 192 8.00 10.44 -17.55
N VAL A 193 8.57 9.24 -17.60
CA VAL A 193 8.47 8.26 -16.50
C VAL A 193 9.11 8.81 -15.23
N ASP A 194 10.31 9.40 -15.34
CA ASP A 194 11.04 9.99 -14.21
C ASP A 194 10.31 11.19 -13.59
N ALA A 195 9.75 12.07 -14.43
CA ALA A 195 8.92 13.17 -13.97
C ALA A 195 7.67 12.68 -13.19
N ASN A 196 7.09 11.54 -13.57
CA ASN A 196 5.99 10.95 -12.82
C ASN A 196 6.44 10.40 -11.47
N TYR A 197 7.60 9.73 -11.37
CA TYR A 197 8.14 9.30 -10.08
C TYR A 197 8.42 10.48 -9.16
N LEU A 198 9.03 11.55 -9.68
CA LEU A 198 9.32 12.76 -8.91
C LEU A 198 8.05 13.48 -8.44
N ARG A 199 6.97 13.47 -9.23
CA ARG A 199 5.66 13.98 -8.81
C ARG A 199 5.14 13.22 -7.60
N VAL A 200 5.05 11.88 -7.71
CA VAL A 200 4.54 11.03 -6.62
C VAL A 200 5.39 11.18 -5.37
N GLU A 201 6.73 11.22 -5.52
CA GLU A 201 7.64 11.48 -4.39
C GLU A 201 7.30 12.80 -3.67
N ARG A 202 7.12 13.89 -4.42
CA ARG A 202 6.78 15.20 -3.85
C ARG A 202 5.43 15.21 -3.15
N ASP A 203 4.44 14.53 -3.71
CA ASP A 203 3.11 14.41 -3.11
C ASP A 203 3.19 13.70 -1.75
N PHE A 204 3.96 12.60 -1.66
CA PHE A 204 4.19 11.88 -0.40
C PHE A 204 5.07 12.66 0.58
N ARG A 205 6.04 13.48 0.12
CA ARG A 205 6.77 14.41 1.00
C ARG A 205 5.83 15.47 1.60
N GLY A 206 4.87 15.98 0.83
CA GLY A 206 3.83 16.87 1.33
C GLY A 206 2.96 16.20 2.40
N LEU A 207 2.56 14.94 2.19
CA LEU A 207 1.87 14.14 3.20
C LEU A 207 2.72 13.92 4.46
N TYR A 208 4.01 13.63 4.30
CA TYR A 208 4.93 13.49 5.43
C TYR A 208 5.00 14.77 6.26
N ASP A 209 5.18 15.92 5.62
CA ASP A 209 5.22 17.22 6.31
C ASP A 209 3.89 17.51 7.02
N ALA A 210 2.76 17.15 6.43
CA ALA A 210 1.44 17.32 7.04
C ALA A 210 1.30 16.50 8.32
N VAL A 211 1.70 15.22 8.31
CA VAL A 211 1.68 14.34 9.48
C VAL A 211 2.71 14.76 10.54
N ALA A 212 3.93 15.12 10.11
CA ALA A 212 5.03 15.44 11.01
C ALA A 212 4.81 16.75 11.77
N ARG A 213 4.34 17.78 11.07
CA ARG A 213 4.13 19.13 11.62
C ARG A 213 2.71 19.36 12.09
N ASN A 214 1.82 18.37 11.93
CA ASN A 214 0.39 18.47 12.18
C ASN A 214 -0.23 19.73 11.54
N THR A 215 0.21 20.08 10.33
CA THR A 215 -0.22 21.33 9.67
C THR A 215 -1.67 21.28 9.22
N ARG A 216 -2.23 20.06 9.07
CA ARG A 216 -3.60 19.79 8.62
C ARG A 216 -4.11 18.47 9.21
N PRO A 217 -5.43 18.29 9.39
CA PRO A 217 -5.99 17.03 9.86
C PRO A 217 -5.81 15.94 8.80
N VAL A 218 -4.91 14.99 9.08
CA VAL A 218 -4.70 13.79 8.27
C VAL A 218 -5.24 12.59 9.04
N ARG A 219 -6.05 11.77 8.39
CA ARG A 219 -6.55 10.53 9.00
C ARG A 219 -5.38 9.60 9.34
N ALA A 220 -5.39 9.05 10.56
CA ALA A 220 -4.36 8.13 11.04
C ALA A 220 -4.13 6.98 10.04
N PHE A 221 -2.87 6.72 9.72
CA PHE A 221 -2.43 5.69 8.77
C PHE A 221 -2.93 5.85 7.32
N SER A 222 -3.47 7.01 6.94
CA SER A 222 -3.80 7.29 5.54
C SER A 222 -2.53 7.39 4.68
N LEU A 223 -2.47 6.60 3.61
CA LEU A 223 -1.43 6.68 2.57
C LEU A 223 -1.94 7.39 1.32
N ASP A 224 -2.95 8.25 1.47
CA ASP A 224 -3.51 9.03 0.39
C ASP A 224 -2.95 10.46 0.39
N PRO A 225 -2.06 10.82 -0.55
CA PRO A 225 -1.60 12.21 -0.68
C PRO A 225 -2.66 13.12 -1.31
N SER A 226 -3.71 12.56 -1.93
CA SER A 226 -4.71 13.27 -2.72
C SER A 226 -5.89 13.85 -1.93
N GLY A 227 -6.03 13.51 -0.64
CA GLY A 227 -6.99 14.13 0.30
C GLY A 227 -6.78 15.64 0.55
N THR A 228 -6.03 16.30 -0.32
CA THR A 228 -5.61 17.71 -0.32
C THR A 228 -6.00 18.45 -1.60
N ALA A 229 -6.55 17.77 -2.62
CA ALA A 229 -7.06 18.43 -3.81
C ALA A 229 -8.47 18.99 -3.54
N ALA A 230 -8.71 20.27 -3.85
CA ALA A 230 -10.04 20.85 -3.78
C ALA A 230 -11.03 19.98 -4.61
N PRO A 231 -12.22 19.66 -4.08
CA PRO A 231 -13.20 18.90 -4.82
C PRO A 231 -13.47 19.59 -6.16
N VAL A 232 -13.39 18.82 -7.25
CA VAL A 232 -13.72 19.31 -8.59
C VAL A 232 -15.21 19.68 -8.56
N PRO A 233 -15.61 20.93 -8.86
CA PRO A 233 -17.01 21.31 -8.85
C PRO A 233 -17.80 20.40 -9.81
N PRO A 234 -18.89 19.77 -9.34
CA PRO A 234 -19.70 18.92 -10.20
C PRO A 234 -20.24 19.72 -11.40
N GLY A 235 -20.11 19.16 -12.60
CA GLY A 235 -20.65 19.75 -13.83
C GLY A 235 -19.67 20.58 -14.69
N SER A 236 -18.42 20.81 -14.26
CA SER A 236 -17.43 21.46 -15.14
C SER A 236 -16.65 20.43 -15.97
N TRP A 237 -17.02 20.24 -17.23
CA TRP A 237 -16.28 19.37 -18.16
C TRP A 237 -14.79 19.74 -18.25
N ARG A 238 -14.45 21.03 -18.13
CA ARG A 238 -13.07 21.54 -18.02
C ARG A 238 -12.37 21.08 -16.74
N GLY A 239 -13.08 21.03 -15.61
CA GLY A 239 -12.55 20.55 -14.34
C GLY A 239 -12.28 19.05 -14.35
N LEU A 240 -13.16 18.26 -14.97
CA LEU A 240 -12.97 16.82 -15.16
C LEU A 240 -11.76 16.51 -16.07
N LEU A 241 -11.64 17.22 -17.19
CA LEU A 241 -10.47 17.11 -18.07
C LEU A 241 -9.19 17.53 -17.37
N ALA A 242 -9.21 18.62 -16.60
CA ALA A 242 -8.04 19.08 -15.85
C ALA A 242 -7.66 18.11 -14.72
N ALA A 243 -8.62 17.45 -14.07
CA ALA A 243 -8.36 16.44 -13.04
C ALA A 243 -7.78 15.15 -13.65
N SER A 244 -8.34 14.69 -14.76
CA SER A 244 -7.79 13.57 -15.53
C SER A 244 -6.38 13.89 -16.06
N ALA A 245 -6.15 15.09 -16.60
CA ALA A 245 -4.83 15.50 -17.10
C ALA A 245 -3.78 15.52 -15.98
N ARG A 246 -4.11 16.01 -14.78
CA ARG A 246 -3.19 16.01 -13.62
C ARG A 246 -2.78 14.60 -13.18
N ARG A 247 -3.61 13.59 -13.42
CA ARG A 247 -3.28 12.18 -13.13
C ARG A 247 -2.14 11.68 -14.01
N TRP A 248 -2.08 12.11 -15.26
CA TRP A 248 -1.12 11.59 -16.24
C TRP A 248 0.04 12.53 -16.54
N VAL A 249 -0.13 13.84 -16.35
CA VAL A 249 0.87 14.84 -16.71
C VAL A 249 1.38 15.55 -15.45
N PRO A 250 2.68 15.44 -15.14
CA PRO A 250 3.28 16.20 -14.06
C PRO A 250 3.16 17.71 -14.28
N GLY A 251 2.99 18.46 -13.19
CA GLY A 251 2.95 19.91 -13.26
C GLY A 251 4.28 20.53 -13.71
N TRP A 252 4.24 21.75 -14.25
CA TRP A 252 5.42 22.43 -14.80
C TRP A 252 6.62 22.55 -13.82
N ARG A 253 6.33 22.68 -12.51
CA ARG A 253 7.38 22.70 -11.46
C ARG A 253 8.15 21.38 -11.34
N VAL A 254 7.57 20.26 -11.77
CA VAL A 254 8.24 18.97 -11.83
C VAL A 254 9.17 18.92 -13.03
N TRP A 255 8.69 19.33 -14.19
CA TRP A 255 9.49 19.38 -15.42
C TRP A 255 10.71 20.30 -15.28
N ARG A 256 10.56 21.48 -14.68
CA ARG A 256 11.66 22.43 -14.42
C ARG A 256 12.58 22.03 -13.24
N SER A 257 12.40 20.87 -12.63
CA SER A 257 13.29 20.48 -11.53
C SER A 257 14.73 20.30 -12.03
N TRP A 258 15.69 20.53 -11.14
CA TRP A 258 17.11 20.29 -11.39
C TRP A 258 17.43 18.84 -11.81
N SER A 259 16.61 17.88 -11.37
CA SER A 259 16.77 16.47 -11.70
C SER A 259 16.18 16.06 -13.06
N ILE A 260 15.34 16.90 -13.68
CA ILE A 260 14.66 16.59 -14.94
C ILE A 260 15.18 17.49 -16.06
N LEU A 261 14.89 18.79 -16.05
CA LEU A 261 15.18 19.66 -17.20
C LEU A 261 16.67 19.70 -17.59
N PRO A 262 17.63 19.96 -16.68
CA PRO A 262 19.04 20.02 -17.06
C PRO A 262 19.58 18.66 -17.56
N PHE A 263 19.22 17.56 -16.88
CA PHE A 263 19.71 16.23 -17.21
C PHE A 263 19.20 15.75 -18.57
N TYR A 264 17.89 15.72 -18.76
CA TYR A 264 17.30 15.25 -20.02
C TYR A 264 17.46 16.28 -21.14
N GLY A 265 17.42 17.58 -20.83
CA GLY A 265 17.64 18.64 -21.81
C GLY A 265 19.00 18.55 -22.48
N ALA A 266 20.06 18.26 -21.72
CA ALA A 266 21.39 18.05 -22.29
C ALA A 266 21.43 16.86 -23.27
N LEU A 267 20.82 15.71 -22.90
CA LEU A 267 20.76 14.53 -23.76
C LEU A 267 19.93 14.79 -25.03
N LEU A 268 18.81 15.52 -24.93
CA LEU A 268 17.99 15.89 -26.08
C LEU A 268 18.74 16.82 -27.04
N LEU A 269 19.49 17.80 -26.52
CA LEU A 269 20.30 18.69 -27.34
C LEU A 269 21.38 17.91 -28.11
N ILE A 270 22.07 16.99 -27.43
CA ILE A 270 23.06 16.11 -28.06
C ILE A 270 22.42 15.27 -29.18
N GLY A 271 21.29 14.62 -28.89
CA GLY A 271 20.58 13.82 -29.89
C GLY A 271 20.12 14.62 -31.11
N LEU A 272 19.68 15.87 -30.90
CA LEU A 272 19.26 16.76 -31.98
C LEU A 272 20.45 17.16 -32.87
N VAL A 273 21.60 17.49 -32.25
CA VAL A 273 22.83 17.78 -33.00
C VAL A 273 23.28 16.58 -33.83
N ILE A 274 23.23 15.36 -33.28
CA ILE A 274 23.58 14.14 -34.01
C ILE A 274 22.61 13.89 -35.17
N ALA A 275 21.31 14.05 -34.95
CA ALA A 275 20.30 13.83 -35.99
C ALA A 275 20.42 14.81 -37.17
N ILE A 276 20.76 16.07 -36.90
CA ILE A 276 20.97 17.09 -37.93
C ILE A 276 22.36 16.97 -38.57
N GLY A 277 23.38 16.60 -37.80
CA GLY A 277 24.76 16.46 -38.28
C GLY A 277 24.97 15.26 -39.20
N GLY A 278 24.21 14.18 -39.01
CA GLY A 278 24.28 12.96 -39.84
C GLY A 278 23.65 13.09 -41.24
N THR A 279 23.19 14.26 -41.65
CA THR A 279 22.65 14.51 -43.00
C THR A 279 23.69 15.05 -43.99
N TRP A 280 24.98 15.05 -43.63
CA TRP A 280 26.09 15.59 -44.44
C TRP A 280 27.14 14.53 -44.74
#